data_AF-A0A7V1FA83-F1
#
_entry.id   AF-A0A7V1FA83-F1
#
_cell.length_a   1.000
_cell.length_b   1.000
_cell.length_c   1.000
_cell.angle_alpha   90.00
_cell.angle_beta   90.00
_cell.angle_gamma   90.00
#
_symmetry.space_group_name_H-M   'P 1'
#
loop_
_entity.id
_entity.type
_entity.pdbx_description
1 polymer ?
#
loop_
_entity_poly.entity_id
_entity_poly.type
_entity_poly.pdbx_seq_one_letter_code
_entity_poly.pdbx_strand_id
1 'polypeptide(L)' 'RRLKDLRAGGIRISLEKVLADIEQRDEIDSNRKISPLKKAEDAVEIDTTNLSIEAQGEEIYNIIKQKGLHFH' A
#
# COMPACT_ATOMS: atom_id res chain seq x y z
N ARG A 1 -6.21 -6.25 6.96
CA ARG A 1 -4.94 -5.85 7.62
C ARG A 1 -5.22 -4.87 8.77
N ARG A 2 -5.74 -3.66 8.49
CA ARG A 2 -5.97 -2.58 9.46
C ARG A 2 -6.75 -2.91 10.75
N LEU A 3 -7.79 -3.75 10.70
CA LEU A 3 -8.52 -4.17 11.91
C LEU A 3 -7.64 -4.95 12.88
N LYS A 4 -6.73 -5.82 12.38
CA LYS A 4 -5.81 -6.59 13.21
C LYS A 4 -4.78 -5.68 13.87
N ASP A 5 -4.27 -4.70 13.12
CA ASP A 5 -3.26 -3.75 13.61
C ASP A 5 -3.82 -2.85 14.72
N LEU A 6 -5.08 -2.38 14.58
CA LEU A 6 -5.74 -1.54 15.59
C LEU A 6 -6.14 -2.32 16.86
N ARG A 7 -6.51 -3.59 16.72
CA ARG A 7 -6.77 -4.48 17.87
C ARG A 7 -5.48 -4.83 18.63
N ALA A 8 -4.37 -5.06 17.92
CA ALA A 8 -3.07 -5.29 18.54
C ALA A 8 -2.58 -4.06 19.33
N GLY A 9 -2.96 -2.86 18.92
CA GLY A 9 -2.68 -1.59 19.62
C GLY A 9 -3.65 -1.23 20.76
N GLY A 10 -4.61 -2.10 21.12
CA GLY A 10 -5.53 -1.87 22.25
C GLY A 10 -6.66 -0.85 21.99
N ILE A 11 -6.83 -0.39 20.74
CA ILE A 11 -7.83 0.61 20.39
C ILE A 11 -9.17 -0.10 20.10
N ARG A 12 -10.18 0.13 20.94
CA ARG A 12 -11.58 -0.25 20.67
C ARG A 12 -12.18 0.69 19.65
N ILE A 13 -11.95 0.40 18.37
CA ILE A 13 -12.63 1.02 17.24
C ILE A 13 -13.50 -0.03 16.55
N SER A 14 -14.72 0.33 16.16
CA SER A 14 -15.60 -0.59 15.43
C SER A 14 -15.06 -0.82 14.02
N LEU A 15 -15.25 -2.03 13.49
CA LEU A 15 -14.86 -2.38 12.12
C LEU A 15 -15.46 -1.40 11.10
N GLU A 16 -16.70 -0.98 11.33
CA GLU A 16 -17.42 0.02 10.52
C GLU A 16 -16.69 1.36 10.46
N LYS A 17 -16.20 1.85 11.60
CA LYS A 17 -15.46 3.12 11.63
C LYS A 17 -14.10 3.01 10.95
N VAL A 18 -13.44 1.86 11.06
CA VAL A 18 -12.19 1.59 10.32
C VAL A 18 -12.41 1.56 8.81
N LEU A 19 -13.50 0.94 8.36
CA LEU A 19 -13.84 0.88 6.94
C LEU A 19 -14.18 2.27 6.41
N ALA A 20 -15.04 3.03 7.11
CA ALA A 20 -15.38 4.40 6.74
C ALA A 20 -14.14 5.31 6.68
N ASP A 21 -13.21 5.18 7.64
CA ASP A 21 -11.95 5.94 7.63
C ASP A 21 -11.02 5.56 6.46
N ILE A 22 -11.07 4.31 5.99
CA ILE A 22 -10.29 3.86 4.83
C ILE A 22 -10.94 4.40 3.56
N GLU A 23 -12.24 4.20 3.37
CA GLU A 23 -12.98 4.68 2.20
C GLU A 23 -12.88 6.20 2.04
N GLN A 24 -13.04 6.95 3.13
CA GLN A 24 -12.91 8.40 3.11
C GLN A 24 -11.49 8.85 2.72
N ARG A 25 -10.45 8.15 3.20
CA ARG A 25 -9.06 8.46 2.83
C ARG A 25 -8.80 8.14 1.36
N ASP A 26 -9.25 6.98 0.89
CA ASP A 26 -9.07 6.57 -0.50
C ASP A 26 -9.79 7.55 -1.45
N GLU A 27 -10.98 8.04 -1.08
CA GLU A 27 -11.72 9.06 -1.83
C GLU A 27 -10.96 10.40 -1.87
N ILE A 28 -10.44 10.85 -0.72
CA ILE A 28 -9.67 12.10 -0.62
C ILE A 28 -8.37 12.00 -1.43
N ASP A 29 -7.62 10.92 -1.30
CA ASP A 29 -6.34 10.70 -1.98
C ASP A 29 -6.51 10.53 -3.49
N SER A 30 -7.63 9.94 -3.93
CA SER A 30 -7.98 9.81 -5.35
C SER A 30 -8.41 11.14 -5.99
N ASN A 31 -9.02 12.05 -5.22
CA ASN A 31 -9.54 13.33 -5.72
C ASN A 31 -8.63 14.55 -5.40
N ARG A 32 -7.44 14.32 -4.84
CA ARG A 32 -6.53 15.39 -4.44
C ARG A 32 -5.98 16.15 -5.66
N LYS A 33 -6.20 17.47 -5.71
CA LYS A 33 -5.70 18.37 -6.78
C LYS A 33 -4.17 18.46 -6.90
N ILE A 34 -3.41 18.05 -5.88
CA ILE A 34 -1.94 18.09 -5.84
C ILE A 34 -1.44 16.68 -5.50
N SER A 35 -0.62 16.09 -6.38
CA SER A 35 -0.13 14.70 -6.28
C SER A 35 -1.25 13.66 -6.16
N PRO A 36 -2.20 13.60 -7.12
CA PRO A 36 -3.26 12.59 -7.13
C PRO A 36 -2.64 11.19 -7.13
N LEU A 37 -3.28 10.25 -6.43
CA LEU A 37 -2.86 8.84 -6.38
C LEU A 37 -3.13 8.14 -7.72
N LYS A 38 -2.42 8.55 -8.77
CA LYS A 38 -2.52 7.98 -10.12
C LYS A 38 -1.28 7.14 -10.37
N LYS A 39 -1.48 5.89 -10.82
CA LYS A 39 -0.38 5.06 -11.32
C LYS A 39 0.34 5.83 -12.42
N ALA A 40 1.64 6.05 -12.26
CA ALA A 40 2.48 6.60 -13.31
C ALA A 40 2.53 5.62 -14.50
N GLU A 41 2.79 6.11 -15.71
CA GLU A 41 2.83 5.26 -16.91
C GLU A 41 3.93 4.18 -16.82
N ASP A 42 4.98 4.42 -16.04
CA ASP A 42 6.09 3.52 -15.79
C ASP A 42 5.97 2.74 -14.46
N ALA A 43 4.87 2.94 -13.73
CA ALA A 43 4.63 2.29 -12.45
C ALA A 43 4.48 0.77 -12.64
N VAL A 44 5.16 0.00 -11.79
CA VAL A 44 5.01 -1.46 -11.73
C VAL A 44 4.02 -1.79 -10.64
N GLU A 45 2.95 -2.50 -11.01
CA GLU A 45 1.97 -3.01 -10.06
C GLU A 45 2.47 -4.32 -9.44
N ILE A 46 2.47 -4.38 -8.11
CA ILE A 46 2.87 -5.55 -7.35
C ILE A 46 1.69 -5.94 -6.46
N ASP A 47 1.11 -7.12 -6.69
CA ASP A 47 0.10 -7.68 -5.81
C ASP A 47 0.77 -8.35 -4.61
N THR A 48 0.69 -7.70 -3.45
CA THR A 48 1.27 -8.20 -2.20
C THR A 48 0.28 -8.95 -1.32
N THR A 49 -0.93 -9.27 -1.81
CA THR A 49 -2.04 -9.81 -0.99
C THR A 49 -1.64 -11.07 -0.22
N ASN A 50 -0.82 -11.93 -0.83
CA ASN A 50 -0.38 -13.21 -0.26
C ASN A 50 1.13 -13.32 -0.04
N LEU A 51 1.87 -12.21 -0.10
CA LEU A 51 3.32 -12.21 0.06
C LEU A 51 3.71 -11.91 1.52
N SER A 52 4.70 -12.65 2.05
CA SER A 52 5.35 -12.26 3.31
C SER A 52 6.13 -10.96 3.12
N ILE A 53 6.53 -10.31 4.21
CA ILE A 53 7.29 -9.04 4.13
C ILE A 53 8.63 -9.25 3.41
N GLU A 54 9.27 -10.40 3.63
CA GLU A 54 10.52 -10.79 2.98
C GLU A 54 10.30 -10.99 1.47
N ALA A 55 9.24 -11.72 1.09
CA ALA A 55 8.90 -11.94 -0.31
C ALA A 55 8.51 -10.64 -1.04
N GLN A 56 7.86 -9.69 -0.34
CA GLN A 56 7.60 -8.35 -0.89
C GLN A 56 8.91 -7.60 -1.17
N GLY A 57 9.90 -7.69 -0.28
CA GLY A 57 11.21 -7.08 -0.47
C GLY A 57 11.99 -7.68 -1.64
N GLU A 58 11.97 -9.00 -1.78
CA GLU A 58 12.61 -9.69 -2.91
C GLU A 58 11.96 -9.33 -4.25
N GLU A 59 10.63 -9.25 -4.31
CA GLU A 59 9.92 -8.88 -5.53
C GLU A 59 10.29 -7.47 -5.99
N ILE A 60 10.31 -6.51 -5.05
CA ILE A 60 10.76 -5.14 -5.33
C ILE A 60 12.21 -5.12 -5.82
N TYR A 61 13.11 -5.86 -5.17
CA TYR A 61 14.51 -5.94 -5.56
C TYR A 61 14.70 -6.51 -6.98
N ASN A 62 13.94 -7.56 -7.31
CA ASN A 62 13.98 -8.18 -8.63
C ASN A 62 13.48 -7.24 -9.72
N ILE A 63 12.41 -6.49 -9.46
CA ILE A 63 11.86 -5.49 -10.40
C ILE A 63 12.89 -4.39 -10.67
N ILE A 64 13.54 -3.88 -9.61
CA ILE A 64 14.62 -2.87 -9.73
C ILE A 64 15.77 -3.42 -10.59
N LYS A 65 16.21 -4.66 -10.31
CA LYS A 65 17.30 -5.31 -11.04
C LYS A 65 16.95 -5.53 -12.51
N GLN A 66 15.72 -5.95 -12.83
CA GLN A 66 15.25 -6.13 -14.20
C GLN A 66 15.15 -4.82 -14.98
N LYS A 67 14.80 -3.71 -14.31
CA LYS A 67 14.80 -2.37 -14.91
C LYS A 67 16.20 -1.78 -15.11
N GLY A 68 17.27 -2.50 -14.76
CA GLY A 68 18.66 -2.07 -15.00
C GLY A 68 19.16 -0.98 -14.06
N LEU A 69 18.44 -0.68 -12.98
CA LEU A 69 18.89 0.23 -11.92
C LEU A 69 19.92 -0.52 -11.05
N HIS A 70 21.18 -0.50 -11.48
CA HIS A 70 22.30 -0.96 -10.68
C HIS A 70 22.60 0.07 -9.60
N PHE A 71 22.25 -0.24 -8.34
CA PHE A 71 22.82 0.45 -7.19
C PHE A 71 24.26 -0.05 -7.01
N HIS A 72 25.23 0.81 -7.29
CA HIS A 72 26.63 0.62 -6.90
C HIS A 72 26.81 1.02 -5.43
#